data_AF-A0A2Z6NH71-F1
#
_entry.id   AF-A0A2Z6NH71-F1
#
_cell.length_a   1.000
_cell.length_b   1.000
_cell.length_c   1.000
_cell.angle_alpha   90.00
_cell.angle_beta   90.00
_cell.angle_gamma   90.00
#
_symmetry.space_group_name_H-M   'P 1'
#
loop_
_entity.id
_entity.type
_entity.pdbx_description
1 polymer ?
#
loop_
_entity_poly.entity_id
_entity_poly.type
_entity_poly.pdbx_seq_one_letter_code
_entity_poly.pdbx_strand_id
1 'polypeptide(L)'
;MEESDEDFVNSILSDFGNSTIESHQHLCIAIRTTSKVIKSHNLPSSPVVYLDFTISSLELISNGTHPVLDNLTSPADVNHLFDVFLTILSLVIVKVPVDVVRKTRESSSELIATVIVSPSISESAVVDGLKCLEHLFINGEDSILPSDDSPLFNVLSKFLTDSRPDFEEALEFTIVI
;
A
#
# COMPACT_ATOMS: atom_id res chain seq x y z
N MET A 1 27.68 4.62 6.47
CA MET A 1 27.08 3.41 5.87
C MET A 1 25.63 3.81 5.60
N GLU A 2 25.41 4.47 4.46
CA GLU A 2 24.16 5.15 4.04
C GLU A 2 23.57 4.48 2.78
N GLU A 3 24.13 3.33 2.38
CA GLU A 3 23.91 2.73 1.06
C GLU A 3 22.50 2.14 0.92
N SER A 4 21.94 1.52 1.97
CA SER A 4 20.63 0.83 1.90
C SER A 4 19.41 1.72 1.67
N ASP A 5 19.55 3.03 1.84
CA ASP A 5 18.43 3.95 2.05
C ASP A 5 18.08 4.74 0.78
N GLU A 6 19.07 5.07 -0.05
CA GLU A 6 18.82 5.52 -1.42
C GLU A 6 18.49 4.35 -2.35
N ASP A 7 18.89 3.13 -1.99
CA ASP A 7 18.66 1.92 -2.78
C ASP A 7 17.18 1.64 -3.02
N PHE A 8 16.30 1.87 -2.03
CA PHE A 8 14.86 1.62 -2.21
C PHE A 8 14.24 2.53 -3.28
N VAL A 9 14.45 3.84 -3.15
CA VAL A 9 13.94 4.83 -4.12
C VAL A 9 14.58 4.60 -5.49
N ASN A 10 15.89 4.38 -5.53
CA ASN A 10 16.61 4.16 -6.78
C ASN A 10 16.17 2.86 -7.47
N SER A 11 15.84 1.80 -6.71
CA SER A 11 15.28 0.56 -7.26
C SER A 11 13.96 0.84 -7.97
N ILE A 12 13.00 1.50 -7.29
CA ILE A 12 11.70 1.85 -7.89
C ILE A 12 11.89 2.73 -9.13
N LEU A 13 12.76 3.74 -9.05
CA LEU A 13 13.03 4.62 -10.19
C LEU A 13 13.75 3.91 -11.34
N SER A 14 14.58 2.92 -11.06
CA SER A 14 15.22 2.09 -12.08
C SER A 14 14.20 1.22 -12.80
N ASP A 15 13.29 0.61 -12.06
CA ASP A 15 12.28 -0.32 -12.59
C ASP A 15 11.20 0.42 -13.40
N PHE A 16 10.78 1.61 -12.95
CA PHE A 16 9.61 2.31 -13.50
C PHE A 16 9.94 3.64 -14.20
N GLY A 17 11.13 4.21 -14.00
CA GLY A 17 11.44 5.60 -14.40
C GLY A 17 11.45 5.88 -15.90
N ASN A 18 11.63 4.85 -16.73
CA ASN A 18 11.57 4.95 -18.19
C ASN A 18 10.23 4.48 -18.78
N SER A 19 9.27 4.13 -17.93
CA SER A 19 7.98 3.61 -18.40
C SER A 19 7.10 4.71 -19.00
N THR A 20 6.41 4.36 -20.09
CA THR A 20 5.39 5.21 -20.71
C THR A 20 3.98 4.95 -20.15
N ILE A 21 3.86 4.03 -19.19
CA ILE A 21 2.60 3.71 -18.52
C ILE A 21 2.33 4.79 -17.46
N GLU A 22 1.14 5.38 -17.49
CA GLU A 22 0.75 6.50 -16.62
C GLU A 22 0.85 6.15 -15.12
N SER A 23 0.38 4.97 -14.70
CA SER A 23 0.48 4.52 -13.30
C SER A 23 1.92 4.44 -12.81
N HIS A 24 2.86 4.00 -13.65
CA HIS A 24 4.29 3.98 -13.34
C HIS A 24 4.87 5.39 -13.20
N GLN A 25 4.41 6.34 -14.03
CA GLN A 25 4.81 7.73 -13.92
C GLN A 25 4.28 8.36 -12.62
N HIS A 26 3.03 8.10 -12.26
CA HIS A 26 2.45 8.54 -10.98
C HIS A 26 3.20 7.96 -9.79
N LEU A 27 3.54 6.67 -9.82
CA LEU A 27 4.39 6.03 -8.82
C LEU A 27 5.75 6.72 -8.69
N CYS A 28 6.41 7.00 -9.82
CA CYS A 28 7.70 7.69 -9.84
C CYS A 28 7.63 9.13 -9.34
N ILE A 29 6.53 9.83 -9.57
CA ILE A 29 6.29 11.19 -9.04
C ILE A 29 6.07 11.12 -7.53
N ALA A 30 5.23 10.19 -7.07
CA ALA A 30 4.94 10.01 -5.65
C ALA A 30 6.20 9.64 -4.87
N ILE A 31 6.98 8.65 -5.31
CA ILE A 31 8.19 8.22 -4.59
C ILE A 31 9.24 9.34 -4.49
N ARG A 32 9.41 10.15 -5.55
CA ARG A 32 10.30 11.33 -5.52
C ARG A 32 9.79 12.39 -4.56
N THR A 33 8.48 12.63 -4.56
CA THR A 33 7.84 13.62 -3.67
C THR A 33 7.98 13.19 -2.22
N THR A 34 7.64 11.94 -1.91
CA THR A 34 7.80 11.34 -0.58
C THR A 34 9.26 11.41 -0.13
N SER A 35 10.23 11.03 -0.99
CA SER A 35 11.65 11.15 -0.67
C SER A 35 12.07 12.57 -0.32
N LYS A 36 11.61 13.55 -1.10
CA LYS A 36 11.88 14.97 -0.84
C LYS A 36 11.31 15.42 0.51
N VAL A 37 10.10 14.99 0.84
CA VAL A 37 9.44 15.31 2.12
C VAL A 37 10.17 14.65 3.29
N ILE A 38 10.55 13.37 3.19
CA ILE A 38 11.34 12.67 4.21
C ILE A 38 12.67 13.39 4.45
N LYS A 39 13.39 13.72 3.37
CA LYS A 39 14.66 14.47 3.43
C LYS A 39 14.48 15.87 4.02
N SER A 40 13.39 16.58 3.70
CA SER A 40 13.15 17.93 4.26
C SER A 40 12.89 17.93 5.76
N HIS A 41 12.41 16.81 6.30
CA HIS A 41 12.20 16.61 7.74
C HIS A 41 13.42 16.01 8.47
N ASN A 42 14.56 15.86 7.77
CA ASN A 42 15.78 15.21 8.29
C ASN A 42 15.54 13.78 8.81
N LEU A 43 14.57 13.07 8.23
CA LEU A 43 14.30 11.68 8.56
C LEU A 43 15.20 10.76 7.71
N PRO A 44 15.59 9.58 8.24
CA PRO A 44 16.37 8.62 7.47
C PRO A 44 15.53 8.07 6.31
N SER A 45 16.15 7.89 5.15
CA SER A 45 15.51 7.35 3.94
C SER A 45 15.38 5.83 4.03
N SER A 46 14.85 5.33 5.14
CA SER A 46 14.74 3.88 5.42
C SER A 46 13.37 3.34 5.02
N PRO A 47 13.26 2.05 4.64
CA PRO A 47 11.96 1.42 4.36
C PRO A 47 10.93 1.58 5.47
N VAL A 48 11.37 1.62 6.74
CA VAL A 48 10.48 1.87 7.90
C VAL A 48 9.81 3.25 7.81
N VAL A 49 10.59 4.29 7.49
CA VAL A 49 10.05 5.65 7.36
C VAL A 49 9.12 5.76 6.15
N TYR A 50 9.45 5.07 5.05
CA TYR A 50 8.56 5.02 3.89
C TYR A 50 7.25 4.28 4.19
N LEU A 51 7.29 3.20 4.97
CA LEU A 51 6.12 2.48 5.42
C LEU A 51 5.21 3.40 6.27
N ASP A 52 5.77 4.00 7.32
CA ASP A 52 5.02 4.88 8.22
C ASP A 52 4.43 6.09 7.50
N PHE A 53 5.22 6.71 6.60
CA PHE A 53 4.76 7.82 5.77
C PHE A 53 3.60 7.39 4.88
N THR A 54 3.72 6.25 4.21
CA THR A 54 2.70 5.73 3.28
C THR A 54 1.40 5.40 4.00
N ILE A 55 1.46 4.73 5.15
CA ILE A 55 0.29 4.45 6.00
C ILE A 55 -0.37 5.75 6.44
N SER A 56 0.41 6.71 6.93
CA SER A 56 -0.10 8.01 7.38
C SER A 56 -0.75 8.79 6.23
N SER A 57 -0.15 8.78 5.04
CA SER A 57 -0.73 9.41 3.85
C SER A 57 -2.05 8.76 3.45
N LEU A 58 -2.13 7.43 3.44
CA LEU A 58 -3.39 6.71 3.17
C LEU A 58 -4.47 7.05 4.18
N GLU A 59 -4.13 7.11 5.47
CA GLU A 59 -5.07 7.48 6.53
C GLU A 59 -5.60 8.92 6.33
N LEU A 60 -4.71 9.87 6.05
CA LEU A 60 -5.10 11.26 5.78
C LEU A 60 -5.96 11.39 4.52
N ILE A 61 -5.68 10.62 3.46
CA ILE A 61 -6.49 10.61 2.24
C ILE A 61 -7.86 10.00 2.54
N SER A 62 -7.91 8.88 3.25
CA SER A 62 -9.15 8.20 3.67
C SER A 62 -10.04 9.10 4.54
N ASN A 63 -9.43 9.90 5.42
CA ASN A 63 -10.13 10.84 6.28
C ASN A 63 -10.49 12.17 5.59
N GLY A 64 -10.08 12.36 4.32
CA GLY A 64 -10.34 13.60 3.59
C GLY A 64 -9.54 14.81 4.09
N THR A 65 -8.43 14.58 4.80
CA THR A 65 -7.60 15.62 5.45
C THR A 65 -6.23 15.80 4.81
N HIS A 66 -5.90 15.05 3.75
CA HIS A 66 -4.60 15.16 3.11
C HIS A 66 -4.49 16.47 2.29
N PRO A 67 -3.43 17.29 2.46
CA PRO A 67 -3.29 18.59 1.79
C PRO A 67 -3.32 18.54 0.25
N VAL A 68 -3.02 17.38 -0.33
CA VAL A 68 -3.09 17.17 -1.78
C VAL A 68 -4.53 17.28 -2.30
N LEU A 69 -5.52 16.92 -1.47
CA LEU A 69 -6.94 16.88 -1.85
C LEU A 69 -7.48 18.27 -2.22
N ASP A 70 -6.96 19.33 -1.60
CA ASP A 70 -7.34 20.72 -1.88
C ASP A 70 -7.04 21.14 -3.33
N ASN A 71 -6.10 20.45 -3.98
CA ASN A 71 -5.67 20.73 -5.35
C ASN A 71 -6.31 19.79 -6.39
N LEU A 72 -7.10 18.80 -5.96
CA LEU A 72 -7.73 17.86 -6.85
C LEU A 72 -9.06 18.40 -7.35
N THR A 73 -9.34 18.19 -8.63
CA THR A 73 -10.56 18.71 -9.27
C THR A 73 -11.52 17.60 -9.68
N SER A 74 -11.07 16.35 -9.66
CA SER A 74 -11.87 15.18 -10.02
C SER A 74 -11.78 14.08 -8.95
N PRO A 75 -12.88 13.34 -8.69
CA PRO A 75 -12.85 12.12 -7.89
C PRO A 75 -11.88 11.06 -8.43
N ALA A 76 -11.63 11.05 -9.75
CA ALA A 76 -10.66 10.13 -10.36
C ALA A 76 -9.22 10.37 -9.83
N ASP A 77 -8.86 11.63 -9.60
CA ASP A 77 -7.53 11.99 -9.11
C ASP A 77 -7.28 11.43 -7.69
N VAL A 78 -8.33 11.37 -6.86
CA VAL A 78 -8.25 10.80 -5.51
C VAL A 78 -8.02 9.29 -5.58
N ASN A 79 -8.68 8.59 -6.49
CA ASN A 79 -8.51 7.14 -6.66
C ASN A 79 -7.08 6.80 -7.11
N HIS A 80 -6.50 7.60 -7.99
CA HIS A 80 -5.10 7.44 -8.39
C HIS A 80 -4.12 7.59 -7.22
N LEU A 81 -4.45 8.38 -6.20
CA LEU A 81 -3.62 8.45 -5.00
C LEU A 81 -3.72 7.16 -4.20
N PHE A 82 -4.92 6.62 -3.98
CA PHE A 82 -5.06 5.32 -3.34
C PHE A 82 -4.30 4.24 -4.09
N ASP A 83 -4.42 4.19 -5.42
CA ASP A 83 -3.71 3.23 -6.25
C ASP A 83 -2.19 3.32 -6.01
N VAL A 84 -1.63 4.52 -6.16
CA VAL A 84 -0.18 4.74 -6.04
C VAL A 84 0.33 4.44 -4.63
N PHE A 85 -0.38 4.85 -3.58
CA PHE A 85 0.06 4.60 -2.21
C PHE A 85 -0.08 3.13 -1.82
N LEU A 86 -1.07 2.39 -2.32
CA LEU A 86 -1.13 0.94 -2.15
C LEU A 86 0.03 0.23 -2.87
N THR A 87 0.39 0.66 -4.08
CA THR A 87 1.58 0.13 -4.76
C THR A 87 2.87 0.44 -4.01
N ILE A 88 3.04 1.66 -3.47
CA ILE A 88 4.21 1.97 -2.63
C ILE A 88 4.23 1.08 -1.39
N LEU A 89 3.07 0.87 -0.77
CA LEU A 89 2.92 0.04 0.42
C LEU A 89 3.33 -1.40 0.14
N SER A 90 2.87 -1.99 -0.97
CA SER A 90 3.21 -3.38 -1.35
C SER A 90 4.70 -3.55 -1.64
N LEU A 91 5.35 -2.52 -2.20
CA LEU A 91 6.78 -2.52 -2.46
C LEU A 91 7.64 -2.32 -1.20
N VAL A 92 7.19 -1.49 -0.25
CA VAL A 92 7.99 -1.17 0.95
C VAL A 92 7.82 -2.21 2.06
N ILE A 93 6.63 -2.78 2.22
CA ILE A 93 6.33 -3.68 3.35
C ILE A 93 7.25 -4.90 3.39
N VAL A 94 7.65 -5.41 2.21
CA VAL A 94 8.56 -6.55 2.06
C VAL A 94 10.02 -6.24 2.40
N LYS A 95 10.36 -4.96 2.54
CA LYS A 95 11.71 -4.46 2.86
C LYS A 95 11.85 -4.07 4.34
N VAL A 96 10.76 -4.11 5.11
CA VAL A 96 10.70 -3.68 6.50
C VAL A 96 10.92 -4.88 7.44
N PRO A 97 11.64 -4.72 8.57
CA PRO A 97 11.77 -5.80 9.55
C PRO A 97 10.41 -6.29 10.06
N VAL A 98 10.26 -7.61 10.20
CA VAL A 98 9.02 -8.27 10.60
C VAL A 98 8.42 -7.69 11.91
N ASP A 99 9.26 -7.36 12.88
CA ASP A 99 8.81 -6.77 14.15
C ASP A 99 8.16 -5.39 13.98
N VAL A 100 8.53 -4.63 12.96
CA VAL A 100 7.92 -3.34 12.64
C VAL A 100 6.58 -3.56 11.94
N VAL A 101 6.55 -4.46 10.95
CA VAL A 101 5.31 -4.86 10.23
C VAL A 101 4.24 -5.34 11.22
N ARG A 102 4.63 -6.14 12.22
CA ARG A 102 3.72 -6.63 13.25
C ARG A 102 3.13 -5.52 14.12
N LYS A 103 3.91 -4.48 14.42
CA LYS A 103 3.45 -3.33 15.24
C LYS A 103 2.44 -2.46 14.52
N THR A 104 2.50 -2.39 13.19
CA THR A 104 1.58 -1.58 12.39
C THR A 104 0.34 -2.37 11.94
N ARG A 105 0.31 -3.70 12.14
CA ARG A 105 -0.77 -4.60 11.68
C ARG A 105 -2.17 -4.14 12.07
N GLU A 106 -2.41 -3.86 13.35
CA GLU A 106 -3.77 -3.56 13.84
C GLU A 106 -4.33 -2.30 13.18
N SER A 107 -3.55 -1.22 13.13
CA SER A 107 -3.98 0.04 12.52
C SER A 107 -4.02 0.00 11.00
N SER A 108 -3.05 -0.67 10.36
CA SER A 108 -2.95 -0.68 8.89
C SER A 108 -3.87 -1.68 8.21
N SER A 109 -4.17 -2.85 8.81
CA SER A 109 -4.99 -3.88 8.17
C SER A 109 -6.42 -3.41 7.90
N GLU A 110 -7.05 -2.74 8.87
CA GLU A 110 -8.40 -2.19 8.73
C GLU A 110 -8.44 -1.04 7.70
N LEU A 111 -7.42 -0.17 7.72
CA LEU A 111 -7.27 0.92 6.76
C LEU A 111 -7.16 0.37 5.33
N ILE A 112 -6.25 -0.60 5.11
CA ILE A 112 -6.04 -1.21 3.79
C ILE A 112 -7.32 -1.90 3.33
N ALA A 113 -7.97 -2.68 4.19
CA ALA A 113 -9.23 -3.35 3.88
C ALA A 113 -10.34 -2.35 3.48
N THR A 114 -10.43 -1.23 4.20
CA THR A 114 -11.40 -0.16 3.89
C THR A 114 -11.11 0.50 2.54
N VAL A 115 -9.84 0.72 2.22
CA VAL A 115 -9.44 1.35 0.95
C VAL A 115 -9.72 0.43 -0.24
N ILE A 116 -9.39 -0.86 -0.16
CA ILE A 116 -9.57 -1.80 -1.29
C ILE A 116 -11.03 -2.16 -1.59
N VAL A 117 -11.96 -1.96 -0.66
CA VAL A 117 -13.41 -2.10 -0.96
C VAL A 117 -14.02 -0.87 -1.61
N SER A 118 -13.26 0.23 -1.73
CA SER A 118 -13.75 1.45 -2.37
C SER A 118 -14.14 1.16 -3.82
N PRO A 119 -15.35 1.54 -4.28
CA PRO A 119 -15.88 1.13 -5.57
C PRO A 119 -15.10 1.66 -6.78
N SER A 120 -14.18 2.59 -6.57
CA SER A 120 -13.45 3.29 -7.64
C SER A 120 -11.95 2.97 -7.68
N ILE A 121 -11.50 1.98 -6.89
CA ILE A 121 -10.09 1.60 -6.84
C ILE A 121 -9.73 0.64 -7.99
N SER A 122 -8.50 0.74 -8.52
CA SER A 122 -8.08 -0.10 -9.64
C SER A 122 -7.86 -1.56 -9.20
N GLU A 123 -8.05 -2.51 -10.11
CA GLU A 123 -7.82 -3.94 -9.83
C GLU A 123 -6.36 -4.21 -9.43
N SER A 124 -5.38 -3.53 -10.04
CA SER A 124 -3.98 -3.61 -9.64
C SER A 124 -3.74 -3.15 -8.21
N ALA A 125 -4.41 -2.07 -7.78
CA ALA A 125 -4.28 -1.56 -6.43
C ALA A 125 -4.96 -2.45 -5.39
N VAL A 126 -6.07 -3.11 -5.76
CA VAL A 126 -6.66 -4.17 -4.94
C VAL A 126 -5.64 -5.28 -4.71
N VAL A 127 -4.98 -5.77 -5.78
CA VAL A 127 -3.95 -6.81 -5.67
C VAL A 127 -2.79 -6.35 -4.79
N ASP A 128 -2.32 -5.11 -4.94
CA ASP A 128 -1.28 -4.55 -4.08
C ASP A 128 -1.72 -4.46 -2.61
N GLY A 129 -2.96 -4.07 -2.34
CA GLY A 129 -3.52 -4.05 -0.99
C GLY A 129 -3.66 -5.46 -0.39
N LEU A 130 -4.06 -6.45 -1.18
CA LEU A 130 -4.11 -7.86 -0.75
C LEU A 130 -2.72 -8.40 -0.41
N LYS A 131 -1.69 -8.11 -1.22
CA LYS A 131 -0.29 -8.44 -0.91
C LYS A 131 0.16 -7.81 0.41
N CYS A 132 -0.26 -6.57 0.68
CA CYS A 132 0.02 -5.93 1.96
C CYS A 132 -0.63 -6.67 3.12
N LEU A 133 -1.92 -7.01 2.99
CA LEU A 133 -2.66 -7.77 4.02
C LEU A 133 -2.00 -9.13 4.25
N GLU A 134 -1.67 -9.87 3.20
CA GLU A 134 -0.94 -11.13 3.28
C GLU A 134 0.35 -10.96 4.10
N HIS A 135 1.19 -9.97 3.77
CA HIS A 135 2.42 -9.69 4.51
C HIS A 135 2.17 -9.29 5.98
N LEU A 136 1.05 -8.64 6.30
CA LEU A 136 0.67 -8.31 7.67
C LEU A 136 0.20 -9.55 8.46
N PHE A 137 -0.47 -10.51 7.81
CA PHE A 137 -1.07 -11.68 8.48
C PHE A 137 -0.14 -12.89 8.56
N ILE A 138 0.66 -13.18 7.53
CA ILE A 138 1.65 -14.28 7.54
C ILE A 138 2.68 -14.09 8.66
N ASN A 139 2.99 -12.83 8.99
CA ASN A 139 3.98 -12.46 9.99
C ASN A 139 3.43 -12.32 11.43
N GLY A 140 2.19 -12.75 11.68
CA GLY A 140 1.54 -12.71 13.00
C GLY A 140 1.65 -14.02 13.78
N GLU A 141 1.95 -13.95 15.08
CA GLU A 141 1.92 -15.10 16.02
C GLU A 141 0.48 -15.55 16.34
N ASP A 142 -0.48 -14.62 16.30
CA ASP A 142 -1.89 -14.87 16.55
C ASP A 142 -2.71 -14.58 15.28
N SER A 143 -3.10 -15.65 14.58
CA SER A 143 -4.07 -15.61 13.49
C SER A 143 -5.47 -15.38 14.06
N ILE A 144 -5.70 -14.23 14.69
CA ILE A 144 -7.05 -13.79 15.02
C ILE A 144 -7.70 -13.45 13.68
N LEU A 145 -8.55 -14.35 13.22
CA LEU A 145 -9.39 -14.12 12.06
C LEU A 145 -10.20 -12.84 12.32
N PRO A 146 -10.29 -11.93 11.33
CA PRO A 146 -11.13 -10.76 11.45
C PRO A 146 -12.56 -11.15 11.82
N SER A 147 -13.20 -10.33 12.68
CA SER A 147 -14.63 -10.48 13.01
C SER A 147 -15.48 -10.49 11.73
N ASP A 148 -16.56 -11.26 11.71
CA ASP A 148 -17.44 -11.40 10.53
C ASP A 148 -18.00 -10.06 10.02
N ASP A 149 -18.10 -9.06 10.92
CA ASP A 149 -18.56 -7.70 10.59
C ASP A 149 -17.45 -6.78 10.05
N SER A 150 -16.19 -7.22 10.03
CA SER A 150 -15.08 -6.34 9.63
C SER A 150 -15.00 -6.17 8.11
N PRO A 151 -14.57 -4.99 7.62
CA PRO A 151 -14.23 -4.77 6.22
C PRO A 151 -13.28 -5.84 5.69
N LEU A 152 -12.31 -6.28 6.49
CA LEU A 152 -11.35 -7.31 6.10
C LEU A 152 -12.00 -8.69 5.87
N PHE A 153 -12.95 -9.11 6.72
CA PHE A 153 -13.67 -10.36 6.50
C PHE A 153 -14.53 -10.29 5.24
N ASN A 154 -15.18 -9.15 5.01
CA ASN A 154 -15.99 -8.91 3.81
C ASN A 154 -15.14 -8.89 2.53
N VAL A 155 -13.96 -8.28 2.57
CA VAL A 155 -12.94 -8.32 1.50
C VAL A 155 -12.59 -9.75 1.18
N LEU A 156 -12.09 -10.50 2.17
CA LEU A 156 -11.59 -11.85 1.97
C LEU A 156 -12.71 -12.77 1.45
N SER A 157 -13.91 -12.67 2.02
CA SER A 157 -15.07 -13.43 1.58
C SER A 157 -15.50 -13.10 0.16
N LYS A 158 -15.48 -11.81 -0.22
CA LYS A 158 -15.79 -11.37 -1.59
C LYS A 158 -14.75 -11.88 -2.58
N PHE A 159 -13.45 -11.82 -2.25
CA PHE A 159 -12.40 -12.31 -3.13
C PHE A 159 -12.40 -13.84 -3.26
N LEU A 160 -12.57 -14.57 -2.16
CA LEU A 160 -12.67 -16.04 -2.18
C LEU A 160 -13.88 -16.55 -2.97
N THR A 161 -14.91 -15.71 -3.16
CA THR A 161 -16.12 -16.04 -3.93
C THR A 161 -16.14 -15.46 -5.35
N ASP A 162 -15.19 -14.58 -5.71
CA ASP A 162 -15.09 -13.94 -7.02
C ASP A 162 -14.19 -14.77 -7.96
N SER A 163 -14.81 -15.54 -8.86
CA SER A 163 -14.15 -16.54 -9.72
C SER A 163 -13.47 -15.95 -10.98
N ARG A 164 -12.94 -14.72 -10.92
CA ARG A 164 -12.28 -14.08 -12.06
C ARG A 164 -10.79 -14.49 -12.15
N PRO A 165 -10.26 -14.80 -13.35
CA PRO A 165 -8.95 -15.42 -13.51
C PRO A 165 -7.76 -14.56 -13.02
N ASP A 166 -7.86 -13.23 -13.09
CA ASP A 166 -6.81 -12.32 -12.59
C ASP A 166 -6.72 -12.30 -11.05
N PHE A 167 -7.76 -12.76 -10.38
CA PHE A 167 -7.79 -12.93 -8.92
C PHE A 167 -7.32 -14.31 -8.49
N GLU A 168 -7.33 -15.31 -9.38
CA GLU A 168 -6.94 -16.69 -9.08
C GLU A 168 -5.44 -16.80 -8.75
N GLU A 169 -4.59 -16.04 -9.44
CA GLU A 169 -3.15 -15.95 -9.14
C GLU A 169 -2.87 -15.19 -7.83
N ALA A 170 -3.72 -14.22 -7.43
CA ALA A 170 -3.63 -13.56 -6.13
C ALA A 170 -4.22 -14.42 -4.98
N LEU A 171 -5.21 -15.27 -5.29
CA LEU A 171 -5.88 -16.19 -4.38
C LEU A 171 -5.04 -17.44 -4.09
N GLU A 172 -4.25 -17.94 -5.05
CA GLU A 172 -3.31 -19.06 -4.81
C GLU A 172 -2.32 -18.76 -3.68
N PHE A 173 -1.94 -17.49 -3.48
CA PHE A 173 -1.09 -17.07 -2.36
C PHE A 173 -1.86 -16.88 -1.05
N THR A 174 -3.13 -16.47 -1.11
CA THR A 174 -3.98 -16.25 0.09
C THR A 174 -4.41 -17.56 0.76
N ILE A 175 -4.49 -18.67 0.01
CA ILE A 175 -4.96 -19.99 0.50
C ILE A 175 -3.88 -20.77 1.30
N VAL A 176 -2.65 -20.24 1.42
CA VAL A 176 -1.57 -20.86 2.22
C VAL A 176 -1.48 -20.28 3.65
N ILE A 177 -2.59 -19.73 4.17
CA ILE A 177 -2.76 -19.39 5.59
C ILE A 177 -3.61 -20.45 6.29
#